data_AF-A0A8H3DSX9-F1
#
_entry.id   AF-A0A8H3DSX9-F1
#
_cell.length_a   1.000
_cell.length_b   1.000
_cell.length_c   1.000
_cell.angle_alpha   90.00
_cell.angle_beta   90.00
_cell.angle_gamma   90.00
#
_symmetry.space_group_name_H-M   'P 1'
#
loop_
_entity.id
_entity.type
_entity.pdbx_description
1 polymer ?
#
loop_
_entity_poly.entity_id
_entity_poly.type
_entity_poly.pdbx_seq_one_letter_code
_entity_poly.pdbx_strand_id
1 'polypeptide(L)'
;MGVFIWHQWARYVSLTAGIYGIWAGFWGILFRKFFWDFIGGKLQAPAPGAPPFSGGMITAPSAAPFIMIIVKFPLIQILTIVMSLVLVLLEWPLPLMKKLPIYRSLVFRIVWLLLLAFVSVLFYQASPH
;
A
#
# COMPACT_ATOMS: atom_id res chain seq x y z
N MET A 1 -13.73 -33.47 0.18
CA MET A 1 -12.40 -33.00 0.67
C MET A 1 -11.95 -31.68 0.05
N GLY A 2 -12.25 -31.38 -1.23
CA GLY A 2 -11.76 -30.16 -1.90
C GLY A 2 -12.20 -28.83 -1.26
N VAL A 3 -13.46 -28.69 -0.82
CA VAL A 3 -14.00 -27.45 -0.25
C VAL A 3 -13.21 -26.98 0.99
N PHE A 4 -12.83 -27.90 1.87
CA PHE A 4 -12.04 -27.58 3.07
C PHE A 4 -10.63 -27.06 2.72
N ILE A 5 -9.99 -27.65 1.71
CA ILE A 5 -8.67 -27.23 1.23
C ILE A 5 -8.74 -25.82 0.64
N TRP A 6 -9.74 -25.51 -0.18
CA TRP A 6 -9.91 -24.17 -0.77
C TRP A 6 -10.11 -23.08 0.28
N HIS A 7 -10.86 -23.37 1.36
CA HIS A 7 -11.03 -22.41 2.45
C HIS A 7 -9.73 -22.14 3.21
N GLN A 8 -8.91 -23.17 3.45
CA GLN A 8 -7.61 -22.99 4.10
C GLN A 8 -6.63 -22.23 3.19
N TRP A 9 -6.59 -22.55 1.90
CA TRP A 9 -5.78 -21.82 0.93
C TRP A 9 -6.16 -20.35 0.83
N ALA A 10 -7.45 -20.04 0.71
CA ALA A 10 -7.92 -18.66 0.69
C ALA A 10 -7.46 -17.88 1.94
N ARG A 11 -7.54 -18.51 3.11
CA ARG A 11 -7.05 -17.92 4.37
C ARG A 11 -5.54 -17.65 4.35
N TYR A 12 -4.73 -18.58 3.83
CA TYR A 12 -3.28 -18.36 3.70
C TYR A 12 -2.94 -17.24 2.73
N VAL A 13 -3.67 -17.12 1.63
CA VAL A 13 -3.51 -15.99 0.68
C VAL A 13 -3.82 -14.68 1.39
N SER A 14 -4.94 -14.59 2.12
CA SER A 14 -5.31 -13.40 2.90
C SER A 14 -4.27 -13.04 3.96
N LEU A 15 -3.75 -14.02 4.71
CA LEU A 15 -2.71 -13.80 5.72
C LEU A 15 -1.42 -13.30 5.06
N THR A 16 -1.02 -13.88 3.95
CA THR A 16 0.17 -13.47 3.20
C THR A 16 0.01 -12.04 2.69
N ALA A 17 -1.13 -11.71 2.08
CA ALA A 17 -1.44 -10.35 1.63
C ALA A 17 -1.43 -9.33 2.79
N GLY A 18 -1.98 -9.70 3.95
CA GLY A 18 -1.94 -8.88 5.15
C GLY A 18 -0.50 -8.61 5.62
N ILE A 19 0.32 -9.64 5.79
CA ILE A 19 1.71 -9.51 6.23
C ILE A 19 2.52 -8.66 5.23
N TYR A 20 2.38 -8.91 3.93
CA TYR A 20 3.05 -8.13 2.89
C TYR A 20 2.57 -6.67 2.88
N GLY A 21 1.30 -6.39 3.14
CA GLY A 21 0.81 -5.01 3.23
C GLY A 21 1.35 -4.26 4.45
N ILE A 22 1.53 -4.93 5.60
CA ILE A 22 2.22 -4.35 6.77
C ILE A 22 3.67 -4.02 6.41
N TRP A 23 4.37 -4.97 5.79
CA TRP A 23 5.75 -4.79 5.35
C TRP A 23 5.90 -3.66 4.34
N ALA A 24 5.02 -3.62 3.32
CA ALA A 24 5.00 -2.56 2.31
C ALA A 24 4.77 -1.20 2.96
N GLY A 25 3.75 -1.06 3.82
CA GLY A 25 3.47 0.20 4.50
C GLY A 25 4.62 0.66 5.40
N PHE A 26 5.28 -0.26 6.12
CA PHE A 26 6.48 0.05 6.90
C PHE A 26 7.60 0.64 6.02
N TRP A 27 7.94 -0.03 4.91
CA TRP A 27 8.95 0.49 3.98
C TRP A 27 8.52 1.78 3.29
N GLY A 28 7.24 1.93 2.97
CA GLY A 28 6.70 3.15 2.37
C GLY A 28 6.76 4.36 3.31
N ILE A 29 6.79 4.17 4.63
CA ILE A 29 7.03 5.24 5.61
C ILE A 29 8.50 5.66 5.63
N LEU A 30 9.42 4.71 5.49
CA LEU A 30 10.86 4.99 5.43
C LEU A 30 11.25 5.63 4.09
N PHE A 31 10.74 5.10 2.99
CA PHE A 31 11.02 5.54 1.62
C PHE A 31 9.78 6.17 0.99
N ARG A 32 9.56 7.43 1.36
CA ARG A 32 8.38 8.19 0.93
C ARG A 32 8.58 8.73 -0.48
N LYS A 33 8.13 7.98 -1.49
CA LYS A 33 8.15 8.36 -2.90
C LYS A 33 6.78 8.17 -3.53
N PHE A 34 6.34 9.13 -4.33
CA PHE A 34 5.12 8.99 -5.12
C PHE A 34 5.46 8.28 -6.43
N PHE A 35 4.85 7.11 -6.68
CA PHE A 35 5.18 6.31 -7.86
C PHE A 35 4.82 7.02 -9.17
N TRP A 36 3.65 7.66 -9.22
CA TRP A 36 3.11 8.25 -10.47
C TRP A 36 3.63 9.65 -10.78
N ASP A 37 4.76 10.05 -10.19
CA ASP A 37 5.32 11.38 -10.33
C ASP A 37 5.82 11.70 -11.77
N PHE A 38 6.06 10.64 -12.55
CA PHE A 38 6.39 10.75 -13.97
C PHE A 38 5.20 11.16 -14.85
N ILE A 39 3.95 11.05 -14.36
CA ILE A 39 2.76 11.44 -15.12
C ILE A 39 2.66 12.96 -15.12
N GLY A 40 2.98 13.58 -16.25
CA GLY A 40 2.94 15.04 -16.41
C GLY A 40 4.14 15.77 -15.80
N GLY A 41 5.12 15.04 -15.26
CA GLY A 41 6.38 15.61 -14.82
C GLY A 41 7.21 16.11 -16.00
N LYS A 42 8.02 17.15 -15.78
CA LYS A 42 8.92 17.72 -16.79
C LYS A 42 10.37 17.54 -16.35
N LEU A 43 11.26 17.27 -17.29
CA LEU A 43 12.70 17.28 -17.02
C LEU A 43 13.17 18.72 -16.88
N GLN A 44 13.87 19.02 -15.79
CA GLN A 44 14.53 20.31 -15.61
C GLN A 44 15.88 20.28 -16.33
N ALA A 45 16.25 21.37 -17.01
CA ALA A 45 17.61 21.52 -17.48
C ALA A 45 18.58 21.70 -16.29
N PRO A 46 19.81 21.17 -16.36
CA PRO A 46 20.85 21.45 -15.37
C PRO A 46 21.02 22.96 -15.14
N ALA A 47 21.29 23.37 -13.89
CA ALA A 47 21.62 24.77 -13.60
C ALA A 47 22.87 25.21 -14.41
N PRO A 48 23.00 26.50 -14.76
CA PRO A 48 24.18 26.98 -15.48
C PRO A 48 25.47 26.60 -14.73
N GLY A 49 26.36 25.85 -15.37
CA GLY A 49 27.62 25.35 -14.78
C GLY A 49 27.53 24.01 -14.04
N ALA A 50 26.35 23.40 -13.94
CA ALA A 50 26.18 22.07 -13.38
C ALA A 50 26.54 20.95 -14.40
N PRO A 51 26.90 19.75 -13.93
CA PRO A 51 27.22 18.62 -14.81
C PRO A 51 26.09 18.32 -15.82
N PRO A 52 26.42 17.82 -17.03
CA PRO A 52 25.41 17.32 -17.95
C PRO A 52 24.53 16.30 -17.23
N PHE A 53 23.21 16.37 -17.44
CA PHE A 53 22.19 15.48 -16.83
C PHE A 53 21.91 15.67 -15.32
N SER A 54 22.40 16.73 -14.67
CA SER A 54 22.09 16.98 -13.25
C SER A 54 20.71 17.61 -13.00
N GLY A 55 19.96 17.92 -14.05
CA GLY A 55 18.62 18.50 -13.95
C GLY A 55 17.59 17.41 -13.67
N GLY A 56 17.07 17.40 -12.45
CA GLY A 56 16.10 16.39 -12.00
C GLY A 56 14.73 16.52 -12.66
N MET A 57 13.77 15.69 -12.22
CA MET A 57 12.38 15.78 -12.64
C MET A 57 11.62 16.78 -11.75
N ILE A 58 10.83 17.65 -12.37
CA ILE A 58 9.85 18.50 -11.71
C ILE A 58 8.49 17.79 -11.80
N THR A 59 7.90 17.56 -10.64
CA THR A 59 6.59 16.93 -10.46
C THR A 59 5.47 17.82 -11.03
N ALA A 60 4.44 17.25 -11.63
CA ALA A 60 3.30 18.02 -12.12
C ALA A 60 2.55 18.72 -10.95
N PRO A 61 2.03 19.95 -11.11
CA PRO A 61 1.22 20.59 -10.06
C PRO A 61 -0.01 19.77 -9.65
N SER A 62 -0.57 18.97 -10.57
CA SER A 62 -1.68 18.05 -10.31
C SER A 62 -1.32 16.89 -9.38
N ALA A 63 -0.03 16.58 -9.18
CA ALA A 63 0.44 15.56 -8.25
C ALA A 63 0.55 16.06 -6.81
N ALA A 64 0.41 17.37 -6.56
CA ALA A 64 0.48 17.99 -5.23
C ALA A 64 -0.35 17.29 -4.13
N PRO A 65 -1.63 16.90 -4.35
CA PRO A 65 -2.39 16.19 -3.31
C PRO A 65 -1.79 14.84 -2.96
N PHE A 66 -1.30 14.08 -3.94
CA PHE A 66 -0.66 12.79 -3.72
C PHE A 66 0.66 12.92 -2.96
N ILE A 67 1.47 13.92 -3.32
CA ILE A 67 2.71 14.24 -2.60
C ILE A 67 2.40 14.59 -1.14
N MET A 68 1.31 15.32 -0.88
CA MET A 68 0.93 15.68 0.49
C MET A 68 0.58 14.44 1.34
N ILE A 69 -0.24 13.52 0.81
CA ILE A 69 -0.75 12.36 1.57
C ILE A 69 0.15 11.10 1.53
N ILE A 70 1.16 11.06 0.66
CA ILE A 70 2.11 9.94 0.54
C ILE A 70 3.49 10.36 1.06
N VAL A 71 3.94 11.58 0.73
CA VAL A 71 5.30 12.03 1.02
C VAL A 71 5.36 12.86 2.31
N LYS A 72 4.54 13.90 2.44
CA LYS A 72 4.61 14.80 3.59
C LYS A 72 3.99 14.19 4.84
N PHE A 73 2.76 13.71 4.73
CA PHE A 73 2.01 13.08 5.79
C PHE A 73 1.58 11.69 5.29
N PRO A 74 2.28 10.60 5.67
CA PRO A 74 2.18 9.28 5.01
C PRO A 74 0.88 8.53 5.36
N LEU A 75 -0.25 9.15 5.04
CA LEU A 75 -1.60 8.66 5.32
C LEU A 75 -1.88 7.35 4.62
N ILE A 76 -1.46 7.22 3.36
CA ILE A 76 -1.71 6.02 2.57
C ILE A 76 -0.99 4.82 3.18
N GLN A 77 0.25 4.99 3.63
CA GLN A 77 1.04 3.92 4.23
C GLN A 77 0.50 3.51 5.60
N ILE A 78 0.11 4.49 6.43
CA ILE A 78 -0.56 4.23 7.71
C ILE A 78 -1.88 3.48 7.48
N LEU A 79 -2.69 3.93 6.51
CA LEU A 79 -3.95 3.29 6.14
C LEU A 79 -3.71 1.85 5.69
N THR A 80 -2.71 1.59 4.84
CA THR A 80 -2.34 0.23 4.42
C THR A 80 -1.96 -0.65 5.60
N ILE A 81 -1.13 -0.17 6.52
CA ILE A 81 -0.75 -0.94 7.72
C ILE A 81 -2.00 -1.28 8.54
N VAL A 82 -2.88 -0.31 8.80
CA VAL A 82 -4.11 -0.52 9.56
C VAL A 82 -5.02 -1.52 8.86
N MET A 83 -5.23 -1.37 7.56
CA MET A 83 -6.06 -2.28 6.78
C MET A 83 -5.51 -3.71 6.77
N SER A 84 -4.20 -3.84 6.62
CA SER A 84 -3.52 -5.13 6.67
C SER A 84 -3.57 -5.77 8.05
N LEU A 85 -3.41 -5.00 9.13
CA LEU A 85 -3.59 -5.48 10.50
C LEU A 85 -5.01 -6.00 10.73
N VAL A 86 -6.03 -5.27 10.27
CA VAL A 86 -7.43 -5.71 10.33
C VAL A 86 -7.62 -7.02 9.57
N LEU A 87 -7.02 -7.18 8.39
CA LEU A 87 -7.10 -8.41 7.61
C LEU A 87 -6.44 -9.60 8.35
N VAL A 88 -5.23 -9.41 8.87
CA VAL A 88 -4.53 -10.44 9.65
C VAL A 88 -5.35 -10.83 10.89
N LEU A 89 -5.92 -9.84 11.57
CA LEU A 89 -6.78 -10.03 12.72
C LEU A 89 -8.10 -10.76 12.35
N LEU A 90 -8.61 -10.63 11.13
CA LEU A 90 -9.81 -11.38 10.69
C LEU A 90 -9.50 -12.83 10.32
N GLU A 91 -8.29 -13.11 9.85
CA GLU A 91 -7.84 -14.46 9.49
C GLU A 91 -7.21 -15.20 10.68
N TRP A 92 -6.62 -14.47 11.61
CA TRP A 92 -6.09 -14.96 12.89
C TRP A 92 -6.74 -14.17 14.04
N PRO A 93 -8.02 -14.44 14.35
CA PRO A 93 -8.79 -13.64 15.28
C PRO A 93 -8.36 -13.85 16.73
N LEU A 94 -8.21 -12.72 17.43
CA LEU A 94 -8.27 -12.69 18.88
C LEU A 94 -9.65 -13.18 19.36
N PRO A 95 -9.77 -13.72 20.59
CA PRO A 95 -11.03 -14.27 21.11
C PRO A 95 -12.21 -13.29 21.03
N LEU A 96 -11.96 -11.99 21.19
CA LEU A 96 -12.97 -10.93 21.10
C LEU A 96 -13.55 -10.76 19.69
N MET A 97 -12.74 -10.97 18.65
CA MET A 97 -13.17 -10.76 17.26
C MET A 97 -14.12 -11.85 16.74
N LYS A 98 -14.03 -13.07 17.31
CA LYS A 98 -14.91 -14.18 16.95
C LYS A 98 -16.39 -13.91 17.24
N LYS A 99 -16.68 -12.91 18.08
CA LYS A 99 -18.03 -12.47 18.46
C LYS A 99 -18.62 -11.46 17.48
N LEU A 100 -17.80 -10.81 16.65
CA LEU A 100 -18.26 -9.79 15.71
C LEU A 100 -18.84 -10.46 14.44
N PRO A 101 -19.95 -9.94 13.88
CA PRO A 101 -20.56 -10.52 12.68
C PRO A 101 -19.64 -10.45 11.45
N ILE A 102 -18.77 -9.44 11.41
CA ILE A 102 -17.81 -9.21 10.31
C ILE A 102 -16.79 -10.36 10.16
N TYR A 103 -16.46 -11.04 11.26
CA TYR A 103 -15.55 -12.19 11.25
C TYR A 103 -16.06 -13.35 10.38
N ARG A 104 -17.37 -13.51 10.24
CA ARG A 104 -17.95 -14.62 9.44
C ARG A 104 -18.23 -14.23 7.99
N SER A 105 -18.05 -12.96 7.61
CA SER A 105 -18.37 -12.48 6.27
C SER A 105 -17.25 -12.75 5.28
N LEU A 106 -17.51 -13.58 4.27
CA LEU A 106 -16.60 -13.77 3.13
C LEU A 106 -16.63 -12.57 2.18
N VAL A 107 -17.80 -11.98 1.97
CA VAL A 107 -17.97 -10.80 1.11
C VAL A 107 -17.11 -9.65 1.62
N PHE A 108 -17.12 -9.41 2.94
CA PHE A 108 -16.29 -8.38 3.54
C PHE A 108 -14.80 -8.60 3.25
N ARG A 109 -14.29 -9.83 3.40
CA ARG A 109 -12.88 -10.15 3.13
C ARG A 109 -12.47 -9.87 1.69
N ILE A 110 -13.31 -10.25 0.72
CA ILE A 110 -13.03 -10.03 -0.70
C ILE A 110 -12.97 -8.54 -1.00
N VAL A 111 -13.97 -7.77 -0.54
CA VAL A 111 -13.98 -6.31 -0.71
C VAL A 111 -12.78 -5.67 -0.02
N TRP A 112 -12.44 -6.11 1.19
CA TRP A 112 -11.30 -5.60 1.95
C TRP A 112 -9.97 -5.85 1.25
N LEU A 113 -9.77 -7.04 0.68
CA LEU A 113 -8.59 -7.39 -0.12
C LEU A 113 -8.47 -6.51 -1.37
N LEU A 114 -9.58 -6.25 -2.07
CA LEU A 114 -9.59 -5.37 -3.24
C LEU A 114 -9.23 -3.93 -2.87
N LEU A 115 -9.82 -3.41 -1.80
CA LEU A 115 -9.49 -2.08 -1.29
C LEU A 115 -8.03 -2.00 -0.82
N LEU A 116 -7.54 -3.02 -0.12
CA LEU A 116 -6.15 -3.10 0.33
C LEU A 116 -5.19 -3.10 -0.87
N ALA A 117 -5.48 -3.88 -1.92
CA ALA A 117 -4.69 -3.91 -3.14
C ALA A 117 -4.67 -2.53 -3.82
N PHE A 118 -5.82 -1.87 -3.93
CA PHE A 118 -5.93 -0.54 -4.53
C PHE A 118 -5.10 0.51 -3.76
N VAL A 119 -5.24 0.57 -2.43
CA VAL A 119 -4.49 1.53 -1.59
C VAL A 119 -2.99 1.23 -1.66
N SER A 120 -2.59 -0.04 -1.68
CA SER A 120 -1.18 -0.46 -1.73
C SER A 120 -0.48 -0.06 -3.03
N VAL A 121 -1.19 -0.01 -4.15
CA VAL A 121 -0.63 0.41 -5.46
C VAL A 121 -0.24 1.87 -5.48
N LEU A 122 -0.83 2.73 -4.64
CA LEU A 122 -0.60 4.17 -4.69
C LEU A 122 0.82 4.59 -4.26
N PHE A 123 1.56 3.75 -3.54
CA PHE A 123 2.90 4.07 -3.01
C PHE A 123 3.98 3.02 -3.34
N TYR A 124 3.76 2.20 -4.39
CA TYR A 124 4.44 0.93 -4.71
C TYR A 124 6.00 0.84 -4.66
N GLN A 125 6.75 1.91 -4.43
CA GLN A 125 8.21 1.80 -4.29
C GLN A 125 8.64 1.38 -2.87
N ALA A 126 8.58 0.07 -2.60
CA ALA A 126 9.16 -0.57 -1.43
C ALA A 126 10.62 -1.03 -1.63
N SER A 127 11.27 -0.65 -2.73
CA SER A 127 12.65 -1.07 -3.04
C SER A 127 13.62 0.10 -2.95
N PRO A 128 14.65 0.03 -2.11
CA PRO A 128 15.72 1.01 -2.09
C PRO A 128 16.55 0.87 -3.38
N HIS A 129 16.56 1.93 -4.19
CA HIS A 129 17.62 2.24 -5.13
C HIS A 129 18.21 3.58 -4.72
#